data_AF-A0A0G1KQG5-F1
#
_entry.id   AF-A0A0G1KQG5-F1
#
_cell.length_a   1.000
_cell.length_b   1.000
_cell.length_c   1.000
_cell.angle_alpha   90.00
_cell.angle_beta   90.00
_cell.angle_gamma   90.00
#
_symmetry.space_group_name_H-M   'P 1'
#
loop_
_entity.id
_entity.type
_entity.pdbx_description
1 polymer ?
#
loop_
_entity_poly.entity_id
_entity_poly.type
_entity_poly.pdbx_seq_one_letter_code
_entity_poly.pdbx_strand_id
1 'polypeptide(L)' 'MAKYIDPKCRLCRREGEKLYLKGARCFTPKCPIEKRGGQIPG' A
#
# COMPACT_ATOMS: atom_id res chain seq x y z
N MET A 1 22.32 -2.70 3.63
CA MET A 1 20.89 -2.68 4.00
C MET A 1 20.12 -2.07 2.85
N ALA A 2 19.62 -2.90 1.93
CA ALA A 2 18.92 -2.44 0.73
C ALA A 2 17.66 -1.68 1.19
N LYS A 3 17.65 -0.36 1.02
CA LYS A 3 16.47 0.45 1.29
C LYS A 3 15.40 -0.06 0.33
N TYR A 4 14.40 -0.77 0.83
CA TYR A 4 13.17 -1.09 0.11
C TYR A 4 12.46 0.24 -0.20
N ILE A 5 12.91 0.90 -1.26
CA ILE A 5 12.24 2.02 -1.93
C ILE A 5 11.11 1.54 -2.84
N ASP A 6 10.85 0.22 -2.86
CA ASP A 6 9.67 -0.31 -3.52
C ASP A 6 8.43 0.41 -2.98
N PRO A 7 7.48 0.80 -3.84
CA PRO A 7 6.27 1.45 -3.40
C PRO A 7 5.59 0.63 -2.31
N LYS A 8 5.65 1.08 -1.05
CA LYS A 8 4.97 0.46 0.11
C LYS A 8 3.49 0.14 -0.13
N CYS A 9 2.84 0.88 -1.04
CA CYS A 9 1.47 0.66 -1.47
C CYS A 9 1.29 -0.58 -2.38
N ARG A 10 2.36 -1.09 -3.00
CA ARG A 10 2.41 -2.36 -3.74
C ARG A 10 2.39 -3.55 -2.79
N LEU A 11 3.16 -3.49 -1.69
CA LEU A 11 3.09 -4.47 -0.61
C LEU A 11 1.69 -4.53 0.00
N CYS A 12 1.10 -3.40 0.37
CA CYS A 12 -0.28 -3.37 0.84
C CYS A 12 -1.25 -3.99 -0.20
N ARG A 13 -1.08 -3.69 -1.49
CA ARG A 13 -1.94 -4.25 -2.55
C ARG A 13 -1.75 -5.76 -2.73
N ARG A 14 -0.54 -6.27 -2.53
CA ARG A 14 -0.21 -7.69 -2.63
C ARG A 14 -0.79 -8.50 -1.46
N GLU A 15 -0.73 -7.95 -0.26
CA GLU A 15 -1.27 -8.60 0.94
C GLU A 15 -2.80 -8.44 1.06
N GLY A 16 -3.43 -7.60 0.23
CA GLY A 16 -4.86 -7.33 0.31
C GLY A 16 -5.30 -6.54 1.55
N GLU A 17 -4.39 -6.29 2.49
CA GLU A 17 -4.66 -5.61 3.76
C GLU A 17 -3.88 -4.29 3.92
N LYS A 18 -4.43 -3.38 4.75
CA LYS A 18 -3.76 -2.13 5.11
C LYS A 18 -2.63 -2.41 6.09
N LEU A 19 -1.41 -2.51 5.59
CA LEU A 19 -0.19 -2.64 6.42
C LEU A 19 0.27 -1.32 7.09
N TYR A 20 -0.42 -0.20 6.87
CA TYR A 20 -0.11 1.13 7.42
C TYR A 20 1.36 1.61 7.29
N LEU A 21 2.12 1.09 6.31
CA LEU A 21 3.55 1.34 6.13
C LEU A 21 3.92 2.81 5.82
N LYS A 22 2.93 3.64 5.45
CA LYS A 22 3.06 5.08 5.19
C LYS A 22 2.33 5.97 6.23
N GLY A 23 1.86 5.41 7.34
CA GLY A 23 1.21 6.15 8.42
C GLY A 23 0.12 7.09 7.92
N ALA A 24 0.35 8.40 8.00
CA ALA A 24 -0.57 9.45 7.56
C ALA A 24 -1.21 9.20 6.19
N ARG A 25 -0.46 8.74 5.18
CA ARG A 25 -1.01 8.51 3.82
C ARG A 25 -1.97 7.31 3.74
N CYS A 26 -1.85 6.35 4.65
CA CYS A 26 -2.72 5.17 4.73
C CYS A 26 -4.08 5.45 5.38
N PHE A 27 -4.16 6.52 6.18
CA PHE A 27 -5.42 7.02 6.78
C PHE A 27 -6.18 7.99 5.88
N THR A 28 -5.55 8.48 4.82
CA THR A 28 -6.24 9.33 3.84
C THR A 28 -7.01 8.49 2.82
N PRO A 29 -8.14 8.99 2.27
CA PRO A 29 -8.91 8.33 1.21
C PRO A 29 -8.14 8.24 -0.13
N LYS A 30 -6.89 8.71 -0.16
CA LYS A 30 -5.94 8.50 -1.26
C LYS A 30 -5.26 7.13 -1.19
N CYS A 31 -5.53 6.32 -0.16
CA CYS A 31 -4.97 4.99 -0.05
C CYS A 31 -5.49 4.09 -1.19
N PRO A 32 -4.61 3.54 -2.05
CA PRO A 32 -5.05 2.71 -3.17
C PRO A 32 -5.73 1.41 -2.73
N ILE A 33 -5.52 0.97 -1.48
CA ILE A 33 -6.25 -0.14 -0.87
C ILE A 33 -7.74 0.18 -0.75
N GLU A 34 -8.09 1.36 -0.24
CA GLU A 34 -9.51 1.74 -0.08
C GLU A 34 -10.19 2.02 -1.41
N LYS A 35 -9.45 2.61 -2.37
CA LYS A 35 -10.01 2.98 -3.66
C LYS A 35 -10.20 1.82 -4.62
N ARG A 36 -9.29 0.85 -4.62
CA ARG A 36 -9.27 -0.22 -5.65
C ARG A 36 -9.32 -1.63 -5.09
N GLY A 37 -9.24 -1.81 -3.76
CA GLY A 37 -9.32 -3.11 -3.08
C GLY A 37 -8.34 -4.13 -3.62
N GLY A 38 -7.17 -4.32 -2.98
CA GLY A 38 -6.25 -5.44 -3.24
C GLY A 38 -5.85 -5.74 -4.69
N GLN A 39 -6.15 -4.90 -5.69
CA GLN A 39 -5.83 -5.19 -7.08
C GLN A 39 -4.31 -5.18 -7.24
N ILE A 40 -3.75 -6.39 -7.28
CA ILE A 40 -2.36 -6.68 -7.52
C ILE A 40 -2.06 -6.08 -8.90
N PRO A 41 -1.23 -5.03 -9.00
CA PRO A 41 -0.79 -4.59 -10.31
C PRO A 41 -0.01 -5.75 -10.91
N GLY A 42 -0.48 -6.25 -12.05
CA GLY A 42 0.31 -7.14 -12.91
C GLY A 42 1.69 -6.57 -13.16
#